data_AF-A0A7Y7VPP1-F1
#
_entry.id   AF-A0A7Y7VPP1-F1
#
_cell.length_a   1.000
_cell.length_b   1.000
_cell.length_c   1.000
_cell.angle_alpha   90.00
_cell.angle_beta   90.00
_cell.angle_gamma   90.00
#
_symmetry.space_group_name_H-M   'P 1'
#
loop_
_entity.id
_entity.type
_entity.pdbx_description
1 polymer ?
#
loop_
_entity_poly.entity_id
_entity_poly.type
_entity_poly.pdbx_seq_one_letter_code
_entity_poly.pdbx_strand_id
1 'polypeptide(L)' 'MTTQKPLAEALKNPLKAGYVTWTGHVMTEAECRSYNLYTAEAARPWISEQTREYLLDQRHRYFVLISEEQEGSPLR' A
#
# COMPACT_ATOMS: atom_id res chain seq x y z
N MET A 1 19.45 6.84 5.75
CA MET A 1 18.49 6.57 6.84
C MET A 1 17.86 5.22 6.57
N THR A 2 17.95 4.26 7.50
CA THR A 2 17.40 2.91 7.30
C THR A 2 15.87 2.95 7.22
N THR A 3 15.33 2.69 6.03
CA THR A 3 13.90 2.69 5.66
C THR A 3 13.02 1.75 6.49
N GLN A 4 13.60 0.92 7.36
CA GLN A 4 12.88 -0.01 8.24
C GLN A 4 12.07 0.68 9.35
N LYS A 5 12.61 1.73 10.00
CA LYS A 5 11.90 2.42 11.10
C LYS A 5 10.54 3.01 10.66
N PRO A 6 10.45 3.72 9.52
CA PRO A 6 9.18 4.22 9.01
C PRO A 6 8.16 3.12 8.68
N LEU A 7 8.62 1.97 8.15
CA LEU A 7 7.72 0.87 7.77
C LEU A 7 7.13 0.16 8.98
N ALA A 8 7.94 -0.08 10.02
CA ALA A 8 7.46 -0.66 11.27
C ALA A 8 6.45 0.25 11.99
N GLU A 9 6.60 1.57 11.88
CA GLU A 9 5.64 2.53 12.41
C GLU A 9 4.33 2.56 11.61
N ALA A 10 4.40 2.49 10.28
CA ALA A 10 3.21 2.40 9.43
C ALA A 10 2.34 1.19 9.78
N LEU A 11 2.94 0.07 10.20
CA LEU A 11 2.21 -1.13 10.62
C LEU A 11 1.49 -0.99 11.97
N LYS A 12 1.82 0.02 12.80
CA LYS A 12 1.06 0.30 14.03
C LYS A 12 -0.32 0.88 13.72
N ASN A 13 -0.45 1.57 12.59
CA ASN A 13 -1.69 2.17 12.11
C ASN A 13 -1.94 1.74 10.65
N PRO A 14 -2.27 0.46 10.41
CA PRO A 14 -2.48 -0.05 9.07
C PRO A 14 -3.68 0.62 8.39
N LEU A 15 -3.69 0.65 7.06
CA LEU A 15 -4.86 1.08 6.30
C LEU A 15 -6.06 0.17 6.62
N LYS A 16 -7.24 0.76 6.69
CA LYS A 16 -8.50 0.08 6.98
C LYS A 16 -9.52 0.39 5.90
N ALA A 17 -10.46 -0.53 5.72
CA ALA A 17 -11.58 -0.34 4.79
C ALA A 17 -12.29 1.00 5.06
N GLY A 18 -12.72 1.67 4.00
CA GLY A 18 -13.27 3.02 4.08
C GLY A 18 -12.23 4.13 3.92
N TYR A 19 -10.95 3.79 3.74
CA TYR A 19 -9.93 4.77 3.34
C TYR A 19 -10.26 5.31 1.95
N VAL A 20 -10.27 6.64 1.83
CA VAL A 20 -10.56 7.34 0.58
C VAL A 20 -9.24 7.79 -0.06
N THR A 21 -8.98 7.31 -1.26
CA THR A 21 -7.81 7.70 -2.05
C THR A 21 -7.99 9.10 -2.67
N TRP A 22 -6.95 9.65 -3.30
CA TRP A 22 -7.00 10.99 -3.88
C TRP A 22 -7.97 11.11 -5.07
N THR A 23 -8.28 10.00 -5.75
CA THR A 23 -9.29 9.94 -6.83
C THR A 23 -10.71 9.76 -6.31
N GLY A 24 -10.91 9.60 -5.01
CA GLY A 24 -12.21 9.29 -4.41
C GLY A 24 -12.52 7.80 -4.30
N HIS A 25 -11.63 6.89 -4.75
CA HIS A 25 -11.81 5.45 -4.54
C HIS A 25 -11.85 5.12 -3.05
N VAL A 26 -12.89 4.41 -2.63
CA VAL A 26 -13.05 3.94 -1.25
C VAL A 26 -12.52 2.51 -1.18
N MET A 27 -11.37 2.34 -0.52
CA MET A 27 -10.73 1.05 -0.43
C MET A 27 -11.56 0.06 0.39
N THR A 28 -11.73 -1.12 -0.17
CA THR A 28 -12.30 -2.31 0.45
C THR A 28 -11.33 -2.93 1.46
N GLU A 29 -11.85 -3.83 2.30
CA GLU A 29 -11.01 -4.57 3.25
C GLU A 29 -9.91 -5.38 2.56
N ALA A 30 -10.25 -6.03 1.44
CA ALA A 30 -9.30 -6.82 0.66
C ALA A 30 -8.15 -5.95 0.12
N GLU A 31 -8.46 -4.75 -0.37
CA GLU A 31 -7.44 -3.85 -0.90
C GLU A 31 -6.53 -3.29 0.19
N CYS A 32 -7.10 -2.87 1.32
CA CYS A 32 -6.29 -2.46 2.46
C CYS A 32 -5.40 -3.60 2.95
N ARG A 33 -5.91 -4.84 3.00
CA ARG A 33 -5.13 -6.01 3.39
C ARG A 33 -3.96 -6.26 2.45
N SER A 34 -4.17 -6.19 1.13
CA SER A 34 -3.11 -6.34 0.13
C SER A 34 -2.04 -5.25 0.24
N TYR A 35 -2.45 -3.99 0.39
CA TYR A 35 -1.50 -2.87 0.60
C TYR A 35 -0.65 -3.07 1.87
N ASN A 36 -1.31 -3.44 2.98
CA ASN A 36 -0.64 -3.66 4.26
C ASN A 36 0.31 -4.87 4.20
N LEU A 37 -0.03 -5.91 3.42
CA LEU A 37 0.83 -7.07 3.22
C LEU A 37 2.18 -6.68 2.59
N TYR A 38 2.17 -5.90 1.51
CA TYR A 38 3.43 -5.40 0.93
C TYR A 38 4.26 -4.60 1.93
N THR A 39 3.60 -3.79 2.77
CA THR A 39 4.27 -3.02 3.84
C THR A 39 4.89 -3.94 4.90
N ALA A 40 4.18 -5.00 5.30
CA ALA A 40 4.65 -5.99 6.27
C ALA A 40 5.84 -6.79 5.75
N GLU A 41 5.77 -7.25 4.49
CA GLU A 41 6.88 -7.96 3.84
C GLU A 41 8.12 -7.07 3.72
N ALA A 42 7.95 -5.80 3.31
CA ALA A 42 9.04 -4.83 3.17
C ALA A 42 9.71 -4.45 4.52
N ALA A 43 8.96 -4.55 5.63
CA ALA A 43 9.44 -4.25 6.97
C ALA A 43 10.26 -5.40 7.59
N ARG A 44 10.28 -6.60 6.99
CA ARG A 44 10.98 -7.76 7.54
C ARG A 44 12.49 -7.44 7.74
N PRO A 45 13.08 -7.81 8.89
CA PRO A 45 14.47 -7.45 9.17
C PRO A 45 15.48 -8.23 8.31
N TRP A 46 15.11 -9.41 7.80
CA TRP A 46 16.00 -10.32 7.06
C TRP A 46 15.90 -10.21 5.53
N ILE A 47 15.13 -9.25 4.97
CA ILE A 47 15.08 -9.07 3.52
C ILE A 47 16.17 -8.12 3.03
N SER A 48 16.66 -8.36 1.81
CA SER A 48 17.63 -7.50 1.16
C SER A 48 17.04 -6.12 0.84
N GLU A 49 17.91 -5.13 0.64
CA GLU A 49 17.49 -3.78 0.24
C GLU A 49 16.80 -3.79 -1.13
N GLN A 50 17.33 -4.53 -2.11
CA GLN A 50 16.73 -4.67 -3.43
C GLN A 50 15.32 -5.29 -3.37
N THR A 51 15.13 -6.32 -2.54
CA THR A 51 13.79 -6.91 -2.34
C THR A 51 12.84 -5.93 -1.67
N ARG A 52 13.33 -5.11 -0.72
CA ARG A 52 12.53 -4.08 -0.07
C ARG A 52 12.07 -3.03 -1.08
N GLU A 53 12.97 -2.52 -1.91
CA GLU A 53 12.64 -1.56 -2.96
C GLU A 53 11.60 -2.11 -3.93
N TYR A 54 11.79 -3.34 -4.39
CA TYR A 54 10.82 -4.04 -5.23
C TYR A 54 9.43 -4.12 -4.58
N LEU A 55 9.34 -4.53 -3.31
CA LEU A 55 8.06 -4.63 -2.61
C LEU A 55 7.38 -3.26 -2.43
N LEU A 56 8.16 -2.20 -2.18
CA LEU A 56 7.62 -0.83 -2.07
C LEU A 56 7.13 -0.29 -3.40
N ASP A 57 7.82 -0.60 -4.50
CA ASP A 57 7.36 -0.29 -5.87
C ASP A 57 6.08 -1.06 -6.20
N GLN A 58 5.99 -2.35 -5.90
CA GLN A 58 4.76 -3.13 -6.09
C GLN A 58 3.59 -2.57 -5.27
N ARG A 59 3.83 -2.19 -4.01
CA ARG A 59 2.84 -1.52 -3.17
C ARG A 59 2.34 -0.21 -3.80
N HIS A 60 3.25 0.60 -4.33
CA HIS A 60 2.91 1.86 -4.98
C HIS A 60 2.07 1.64 -6.24
N ARG A 61 2.52 0.75 -7.14
CA ARG A 61 1.77 0.39 -8.36
C ARG A 61 0.38 -0.12 -8.03
N TYR A 62 0.28 -1.00 -7.04
CA TYR A 62 -1.01 -1.51 -6.57
C TYR A 62 -1.94 -0.37 -6.12
N PHE A 63 -1.44 0.55 -5.30
CA PHE A 63 -2.22 1.70 -4.82
C PHE A 63 -2.66 2.64 -5.95
N VAL A 64 -1.77 2.89 -6.92
CA VAL A 64 -2.09 3.71 -8.10
C VAL A 64 -3.20 3.05 -8.91
N LEU A 65 -3.05 1.76 -9.25
CA LEU A 65 -4.01 1.01 -10.05
C LEU A 65 -5.43 1.05 -9.45
N ILE A 66 -5.57 0.73 -8.16
CA ILE A 66 -6.90 0.75 -7.50
C ILE A 66 -7.46 2.17 -7.37
N SER A 67 -6.60 3.20 -7.31
CA SER A 67 -7.07 4.59 -7.21
C SER A 67 -7.56 5.08 -8.58
N GLU A 68 -6.80 4.82 -9.64
CA GLU A 68 -7.09 5.26 -11.01
C GLU A 68 -8.25 4.47 -11.65
N GLU A 69 -8.54 3.25 -11.21
CA GLU A 69 -9.71 2.48 -11.66
C GLU A 69 -11.04 3.25 -11.49
N GLN A 70 -11.12 4.23 -10.57
CA GLN A 70 -12.29 5.10 -10.45
C GLN A 70 -12.27 6.33 -11.37
N GLU A 71 -11.10 6.86 -11.73
CA GLU A 71 -11.01 8.05 -12.58
C GLU A 71 -11.49 7.77 -14.02
N GLY A 72 -11.48 6.50 -14.44
CA GLY A 72 -11.95 6.03 -15.75
C GLY A 72 -13.41 5.58 -15.82
N SER A 73 -14.21 5.68 -14.74
CA SER A 73 -15.61 5.23 -14.75
C SER A 73 -16.58 6.41 -14.84
N PRO A 74 -17.11 6.78 -16.03
CA PRO A 74 -18.05 7.89 -16.18
C PRO A 74 -19.46 7.59 -15.64
N LEU A 75 -19.65 6.58 -14.79
CA LEU A 75 -20.96 6.16 -14.28
C LEU A 75 -20.90 5.76 -12.81
N ARG A 76 -20.92 6.75 -11.92
CA ARG A 76 -21.59 6.68 -10.62
C ARG A 76 -22.24 8.01 -10.28
#